data_AF-A0A8B8IEZ8-F1
#
_entry.id   AF-A0A8B8IEZ8-F1
#
_cell.length_a   1.000
_cell.length_b   1.000
_cell.length_c   1.000
_cell.angle_alpha   90.00
_cell.angle_beta   90.00
_cell.angle_gamma   90.00
#
_symmetry.space_group_name_H-M   'P 1'
#
loop_
_entity.id
_entity.type
_entity.pdbx_description
1 polymer ?
#
loop_
_entity_poly.entity_id
_entity_poly.type
_entity_poly.pdbx_seq_one_letter_code
_entity_poly.pdbx_strand_id
1 'polypeptide(L)'
;MHEAFHGDFEYVVTKKIPPRICFGTGLDREVLPIKGPLLSPFMRRNAPEVKPNLGPGSYDDKRDAFYDLTHRIYSKCYYGPKSPRWKVKHEYQPPPREPEQKKALPINCAPFNSTSRRKPLFKSGEFPAPCDYCPEYKKRQMKFAYSFSGKKVLRCAVEIKCVPYNLDACGFCGCSCSAQGDYWHYENRIFLCRKHYSRLFKNCLAKFQGAKLAEFKSVRDCFFAHAHNSCKAALKIMKVEEIEKKLRKEAYLDLYFPQRRFCNN
;
A
#
# COMPACT_ATOMS: atom_id res chain seq x y z
N MET A 1 61.15 -68.96 -24.48
CA MET A 1 60.33 -68.83 -23.26
C MET A 1 60.56 -67.43 -22.71
N HIS A 2 59.48 -66.77 -22.30
CA HIS A 2 59.37 -65.32 -22.09
C HIS A 2 60.37 -64.75 -21.06
N GLU A 3 61.07 -63.68 -21.44
CA GLU A 3 61.81 -62.81 -20.52
C GLU A 3 60.80 -61.91 -19.78
N ALA A 4 60.78 -62.00 -18.46
CA ALA A 4 59.92 -61.20 -17.60
C ALA A 4 60.50 -59.78 -17.47
N PHE A 5 59.81 -58.80 -18.05
CA PHE A 5 60.06 -57.38 -17.81
C PHE A 5 59.70 -57.04 -16.35
N HIS A 6 60.71 -56.92 -15.48
CA HIS A 6 60.57 -56.27 -14.18
C HIS A 6 60.67 -54.75 -14.41
N GLY A 7 59.55 -54.14 -14.79
CA GLY A 7 59.41 -52.68 -14.77
C GLY A 7 59.14 -52.21 -13.35
N ASP A 8 60.08 -51.48 -12.76
CA ASP A 8 59.91 -50.84 -11.46
C ASP A 8 58.77 -49.81 -11.52
N PHE A 9 57.64 -50.13 -10.89
CA PHE A 9 56.49 -49.24 -10.81
C PHE A 9 56.77 -48.16 -9.74
N GLU A 10 57.11 -46.95 -10.17
CA GLU A 10 57.36 -45.84 -9.25
C GLU A 10 56.03 -45.30 -8.68
N TYR A 11 55.74 -45.63 -7.42
CA TYR A 11 54.50 -45.27 -6.73
C TYR A 11 54.56 -43.82 -6.22
N VAL A 12 54.10 -42.86 -7.03
CA VAL A 12 54.06 -41.44 -6.65
C VAL A 12 52.74 -41.10 -5.94
N VAL A 13 52.75 -41.09 -4.60
CA VAL A 13 51.61 -40.61 -3.79
C VAL A 13 51.56 -39.09 -3.79
N THR A 14 50.77 -38.51 -4.68
CA THR A 14 50.47 -37.08 -4.63
C THR A 14 49.50 -36.79 -3.49
N LYS A 15 50.00 -36.28 -2.36
CA LYS A 15 49.15 -35.80 -1.25
C LYS A 15 48.37 -34.57 -1.73
N LYS A 16 47.07 -34.76 -2.00
CA LYS A 16 46.16 -33.63 -2.26
C LYS A 16 46.03 -32.81 -0.98
N ILE A 17 46.26 -31.51 -1.08
CA ILE A 17 46.04 -30.58 0.04
C ILE A 17 44.57 -30.71 0.45
N PRO A 18 44.26 -30.96 1.74
CA PRO A 18 42.88 -31.07 2.18
C PRO A 18 42.14 -29.78 1.85
N PRO A 19 40.90 -29.86 1.32
CA PRO A 19 40.12 -28.67 1.03
C PRO A 19 39.96 -27.86 2.32
N ARG A 20 40.13 -26.52 2.23
CA ARG A 20 39.83 -25.63 3.36
C ARG A 20 38.31 -25.68 3.61
N ILE A 21 37.90 -26.53 4.53
CA ILE A 21 36.52 -26.61 5.01
C ILE A 21 36.33 -25.43 5.98
N CYS A 22 35.84 -24.31 5.46
CA CYS A 22 35.47 -23.15 6.28
C CYS A 22 33.97 -23.23 6.59
N PHE A 23 33.60 -23.63 7.81
CA PHE A 23 32.23 -23.41 8.29
C PHE A 23 32.10 -21.94 8.74
N GLY A 24 31.56 -21.10 7.86
CA GLY A 24 31.33 -19.68 8.12
C GLY A 24 32.23 -18.74 7.30
N THR A 25 32.16 -17.44 7.62
CA THR A 25 32.93 -16.40 6.92
C THR A 25 34.39 -16.47 7.37
N GLY A 26 35.34 -16.66 6.44
CA GLY A 26 36.80 -16.53 6.68
C GLY A 26 37.27 -15.09 6.91
N LEU A 27 36.44 -14.29 7.61
CA LEU A 27 36.75 -12.94 8.05
C LEU A 27 37.48 -13.05 9.38
N ASP A 28 38.59 -12.35 9.55
CA ASP A 28 39.19 -12.15 10.86
C ASP A 28 38.13 -11.51 11.77
N ARG A 29 37.68 -12.28 12.76
CA ARG A 29 36.81 -11.80 13.81
C ARG A 29 37.71 -11.43 14.97
N GLU A 30 37.77 -10.14 15.29
CA GLU A 30 38.35 -9.67 16.54
C GLU A 30 37.68 -10.45 17.69
N VAL A 31 38.48 -11.14 18.51
CA VAL A 31 38.03 -12.12 19.52
C VAL A 31 37.31 -11.44 20.71
N LEU A 32 37.47 -10.13 20.83
CA LEU A 32 36.70 -9.28 21.73
C LEU A 32 35.45 -8.76 21.01
N PRO A 33 34.28 -8.66 21.67
CA PRO A 33 33.02 -8.29 21.05
C PRO A 33 32.95 -6.79 20.68
N ILE A 34 34.05 -6.19 20.25
CA ILE A 34 34.16 -4.79 19.82
C ILE A 34 33.33 -4.56 18.54
N LYS A 35 33.16 -5.59 17.70
CA LYS A 35 32.29 -5.58 16.51
C LYS A 35 31.46 -6.86 16.45
N GLY A 36 30.13 -6.70 16.42
CA GLY A 36 29.19 -7.80 16.28
C GLY A 36 27.75 -7.38 16.57
N PRO A 37 26.76 -8.27 16.33
CA PRO A 37 25.34 -8.00 16.61
C PRO A 37 25.02 -7.92 18.10
N LEU A 38 25.92 -8.40 18.97
CA LEU A 38 25.75 -8.47 20.42
C LEU A 38 25.96 -7.12 21.13
N LEU A 39 26.57 -6.13 20.47
CA LEU A 39 26.67 -4.76 21.01
C LEU A 39 25.83 -3.78 20.18
N SER A 40 24.95 -3.05 20.85
CA SER A 40 24.25 -1.94 20.23
C SER A 40 25.24 -0.84 19.79
N PRO A 41 24.90 -0.01 18.78
CA PRO A 41 25.74 1.11 18.37
C PRO A 41 26.08 2.07 19.52
N PHE A 42 25.16 2.22 20.49
CA PHE A 42 25.36 3.03 21.69
C PHE A 42 26.42 2.44 22.63
N MET A 43 26.33 1.13 22.93
CA MET A 43 27.30 0.46 23.81
C MET A 43 28.71 0.48 23.22
N ARG A 44 28.83 0.36 21.89
CA ARG A 44 30.12 0.50 21.18
C ARG A 44 30.72 1.89 21.30
N ARG A 45 29.88 2.93 21.29
CA ARG A 45 30.35 4.32 21.38
C ARG A 45 30.92 4.66 22.75
N ASN A 46 30.53 3.92 23.79
CA ASN A 46 30.91 4.18 25.17
C ASN A 46 31.87 3.13 25.75
N ALA A 47 32.40 2.22 24.92
CA ALA A 47 33.33 1.18 25.38
C ALA A 47 34.71 1.81 25.65
N PRO A 48 35.16 1.88 26.92
CA PRO A 48 36.39 2.58 27.29
C PRO A 48 37.66 1.91 26.75
N GLU A 49 37.61 0.60 26.53
CA GLU A 49 38.71 -0.21 25.97
C GLU A 49 39.06 0.19 24.53
N VAL A 50 38.09 0.72 23.77
CA VAL A 50 38.24 1.05 22.35
C VAL A 50 38.66 2.50 22.15
N LYS A 51 38.26 3.40 23.07
CA LYS A 51 38.51 4.83 22.98
C LYS A 51 38.79 5.40 24.37
N PRO A 52 40.05 5.38 24.83
CA PRO A 52 40.41 6.10 26.04
C PRO A 52 40.15 7.60 25.81
N ASN A 53 39.45 8.26 26.76
CA ASN A 53 39.16 9.70 26.78
C ASN A 53 38.00 10.21 25.89
N LEU A 54 36.88 9.49 25.86
CA LEU A 54 35.62 9.98 25.26
C LEU A 54 34.98 11.08 26.12
N GLY A 55 35.30 12.35 25.85
CA GLY A 55 34.59 13.51 26.39
C GLY A 55 33.43 13.96 25.48
N PRO A 56 32.48 14.77 25.98
CA PRO A 56 31.51 15.46 25.13
C PRO A 56 32.27 16.37 24.15
N GLY A 57 32.16 16.09 22.85
CA GLY A 57 32.91 16.79 21.80
C GLY A 57 34.07 15.99 21.19
N SER A 58 34.32 14.77 21.65
CA SER A 58 35.27 13.87 20.98
C SER A 58 34.67 13.31 19.68
N TYR A 59 35.29 13.66 18.55
CA TYR A 59 34.99 13.10 17.23
C TYR A 59 36.19 12.29 16.74
N ASP A 60 35.92 11.33 15.86
CA ASP A 60 36.95 10.48 15.27
C ASP A 60 37.35 11.12 13.95
N ASP A 61 38.44 11.91 13.94
CA ASP A 61 38.86 12.71 12.79
C ASP A 61 39.13 11.87 11.53
N LYS A 62 39.32 10.56 11.69
CA LYS A 62 39.58 9.61 10.60
C LYS A 62 38.33 8.94 10.04
N ARG A 63 37.15 9.19 10.64
CA ARG A 63 35.89 8.50 10.29
C ARG A 63 34.89 9.47 9.68
N ASP A 64 35.00 9.65 8.37
CA ASP A 64 34.03 10.42 7.59
C ASP A 64 32.64 9.79 7.60
N ALA A 65 31.62 10.59 7.26
CA ALA A 65 30.22 10.14 7.13
C ALA A 65 30.05 8.94 6.15
N PHE A 66 30.99 8.75 5.24
CA PHE A 66 30.98 7.69 4.24
C PHE A 66 31.85 6.47 4.60
N TYR A 67 32.54 6.49 5.73
CA TYR A 67 33.50 5.44 6.11
C TYR A 67 32.86 4.04 6.14
N ASP A 68 31.64 3.92 6.66
CA ASP A 68 30.91 2.65 6.74
C ASP A 68 30.45 2.11 5.38
N LEU A 69 30.33 2.99 4.36
CA LEU A 69 30.01 2.60 2.99
C LEU A 69 31.28 2.17 2.23
N THR A 70 32.39 2.88 2.43
CA THR A 70 33.65 2.63 1.72
C THR A 70 34.40 1.42 2.27
N HIS A 71 34.35 1.18 3.58
CA HIS A 71 35.03 0.06 4.24
C HIS A 71 34.12 -1.14 4.49
N ARG A 72 32.97 -1.19 3.82
CA ARG A 72 32.06 -2.33 3.89
C ARG A 72 32.73 -3.55 3.25
N ILE A 73 33.12 -4.52 4.06
CA ILE A 73 33.75 -5.75 3.58
C ILE A 73 32.69 -6.62 2.89
N TYR A 74 32.74 -6.69 1.56
CA TYR A 74 31.96 -7.64 0.77
C TYR A 74 32.67 -8.99 0.77
N SER A 75 31.92 -10.09 0.95
CA SER A 75 32.50 -11.43 0.89
C SER A 75 33.13 -11.68 -0.49
N LYS A 76 34.40 -12.11 -0.53
CA LYS A 76 35.12 -12.45 -1.77
C LYS A 76 34.49 -13.63 -2.55
N CYS A 77 33.71 -14.46 -1.86
CA CYS A 77 32.84 -15.42 -2.56
C CYS A 77 31.61 -14.66 -3.05
N TYR A 78 31.38 -14.67 -4.37
CA TYR A 78 30.29 -14.05 -5.12
C TYR A 78 28.86 -14.54 -4.73
N TYR A 79 28.63 -14.87 -3.45
CA TYR A 79 27.36 -15.22 -2.83
C TYR A 79 26.76 -14.03 -2.06
N GLY A 80 26.96 -12.80 -2.55
CA GLY A 80 25.95 -11.78 -2.27
C GLY A 80 24.61 -12.35 -2.72
N PRO A 81 23.52 -12.20 -1.93
CA PRO A 81 22.25 -12.79 -2.31
C PRO A 81 21.88 -12.24 -3.70
N LYS A 82 21.84 -13.11 -4.71
CA LYS A 82 21.32 -12.81 -6.07
C LYS A 82 19.83 -12.46 -6.05
N SER A 83 19.25 -12.18 -4.88
CA SER A 83 17.95 -11.57 -4.77
C SER A 83 18.00 -10.19 -5.42
N PRO A 84 16.99 -9.81 -6.22
CA PRO A 84 16.90 -8.46 -6.75
C PRO A 84 17.02 -7.46 -5.60
N ARG A 85 17.81 -6.39 -5.81
CA ARG A 85 17.99 -5.28 -4.85
C ARG A 85 16.65 -4.74 -4.34
N TRP A 86 15.61 -4.87 -5.16
CA TRP A 86 14.22 -4.60 -4.83
C TRP A 86 13.47 -5.91 -4.57
N LYS A 87 13.22 -6.24 -3.31
CA LYS A 87 12.23 -7.27 -2.98
C LYS A 87 10.87 -6.72 -3.40
N VAL A 88 10.18 -7.39 -4.32
CA VAL A 88 8.77 -7.13 -4.58
C VAL A 88 8.04 -7.41 -3.26
N LYS A 89 7.68 -6.36 -2.53
CA LYS A 89 6.84 -6.49 -1.35
C LYS A 89 5.46 -6.91 -1.84
N HIS A 90 5.13 -8.19 -1.72
CA HIS A 90 3.74 -8.58 -1.72
C HIS A 90 3.12 -7.97 -0.46
N GLU A 91 2.30 -6.94 -0.66
CA GLU A 91 1.46 -6.37 0.39
C GLU A 91 0.37 -7.37 0.76
N TYR A 92 0.75 -8.44 1.48
CA TYR A 92 -0.22 -9.23 2.22
C TYR A 92 -0.82 -8.31 3.26
N GLN A 93 -2.10 -7.98 3.10
CA GLN A 93 -2.78 -7.18 4.10
C GLN A 93 -3.01 -8.06 5.32
N PRO A 94 -2.60 -7.63 6.52
CA PRO A 94 -3.12 -8.23 7.73
C PRO A 94 -4.65 -8.10 7.72
N PRO A 95 -5.37 -9.03 8.37
CA PRO A 95 -6.83 -8.94 8.47
C PRO A 95 -7.26 -7.56 8.98
N PRO A 96 -8.45 -7.07 8.59
CA PRO A 96 -8.97 -5.79 9.07
C PRO A 96 -8.87 -5.73 10.60
N ARG A 97 -8.01 -4.85 11.13
CA ARG A 97 -7.91 -4.64 12.57
C ARG A 97 -9.22 -4.00 13.01
N GLU A 98 -9.95 -4.66 13.88
CA GLU A 98 -11.15 -4.10 14.48
C GLU A 98 -10.80 -2.74 15.11
N PRO A 99 -11.65 -1.71 14.94
CA PRO A 99 -11.41 -0.43 15.58
C PRO A 99 -11.30 -0.66 17.09
N GLU A 100 -10.35 0.02 17.73
CA GLU A 100 -10.20 -0.05 19.18
C GLU A 100 -11.54 0.32 19.83
N GLN A 101 -12.09 -0.60 20.62
CA GLN A 101 -13.33 -0.36 21.34
C GLN A 101 -13.10 0.83 22.28
N LYS A 102 -13.95 1.85 22.19
CA LYS A 102 -13.91 3.00 23.11
C LYS A 102 -14.08 2.45 24.53
N LYS A 103 -13.02 2.52 25.35
CA LYS A 103 -13.10 2.09 26.76
C LYS A 103 -14.17 2.92 27.44
N ALA A 104 -15.06 2.25 28.19
CA ALA A 104 -16.02 2.96 29.02
C ALA A 104 -15.25 3.86 30.00
N LEU A 105 -15.65 5.13 30.07
CA LEU A 105 -15.05 6.05 31.04
C LEU A 105 -15.41 5.56 32.46
N PRO A 106 -14.46 5.53 33.40
CA PRO A 106 -14.75 5.13 34.76
C PRO A 106 -15.79 6.07 35.38
N ILE A 107 -16.87 5.50 35.88
CA ILE A 107 -17.91 6.24 36.60
C ILE A 107 -17.50 6.31 38.06
N ASN A 108 -17.50 7.51 38.63
CA ASN A 108 -17.22 7.71 40.05
C ASN A 108 -18.22 6.91 40.91
N CYS A 109 -17.72 6.01 41.75
CA CYS A 109 -18.56 5.24 42.66
C CYS A 109 -19.14 6.14 43.78
N ALA A 110 -20.30 5.76 44.29
CA ALA A 110 -20.91 6.44 45.43
C ALA A 110 -20.08 6.14 46.71
N PRO A 111 -19.92 7.09 47.65
CA PRO A 111 -19.24 6.83 48.91
C PRO A 111 -19.96 5.76 49.75
N PHE A 112 -19.21 5.10 50.64
CA PHE A 112 -19.71 4.04 51.52
C PHE A 112 -20.95 4.51 52.29
N ASN A 113 -22.01 3.69 52.31
CA ASN A 113 -23.35 3.97 52.88
C ASN A 113 -24.19 5.08 52.21
N SER A 114 -23.91 5.47 50.97
CA SER A 114 -24.82 6.34 50.20
C SER A 114 -25.67 5.55 49.20
N THR A 115 -27.00 5.67 49.31
CA THR A 115 -27.98 5.07 48.38
C THR A 115 -28.38 6.01 47.25
N SER A 116 -27.92 7.26 47.26
CA SER A 116 -28.26 8.26 46.27
C SER A 116 -27.38 8.14 45.02
N ARG A 117 -28.01 8.02 43.84
CA ARG A 117 -27.30 8.08 42.56
C ARG A 117 -26.76 9.51 42.36
N ARG A 118 -25.44 9.69 42.31
CA ARG A 118 -24.85 10.99 41.94
C ARG A 118 -25.21 11.31 40.49
N LYS A 119 -25.88 12.45 40.26
CA LYS A 119 -25.95 13.04 38.92
C LYS A 119 -24.54 13.52 38.57
N PRO A 120 -23.98 13.15 37.41
CA PRO A 120 -22.70 13.71 36.99
C PRO A 120 -22.85 15.23 36.88
N LEU A 121 -22.00 15.98 37.57
CA LEU A 121 -21.97 17.45 37.53
C LEU A 121 -21.69 17.99 36.12
N PHE A 122 -21.10 17.15 35.26
CA PHE A 122 -20.71 17.51 33.90
C PHE A 122 -21.06 16.36 32.96
N LYS A 123 -21.90 16.62 31.95
CA LYS A 123 -21.95 15.74 30.78
C LYS A 123 -20.77 16.11 29.90
N SER A 124 -19.86 15.18 29.66
CA SER A 124 -18.63 15.38 28.88
C SER A 124 -18.83 15.89 27.43
N GLY A 125 -20.08 16.04 26.95
CA GLY A 125 -20.39 16.54 25.62
C GLY A 125 -20.96 17.96 25.54
N GLU A 126 -21.42 18.57 26.65
CA GLU A 126 -22.06 19.90 26.61
C GLU A 126 -21.03 21.04 26.63
N PHE A 127 -19.86 20.80 27.22
CA PHE A 127 -18.77 21.78 27.31
C PHE A 127 -17.44 21.10 27.00
N PRO A 128 -17.12 20.86 25.71
CA PRO A 128 -15.84 20.30 25.34
C PRO A 128 -14.71 21.22 25.83
N ALA A 129 -13.70 20.66 26.50
CA ALA A 129 -12.47 21.38 26.78
C ALA A 129 -11.81 21.83 25.45
N PRO A 130 -10.93 22.84 25.44
CA PRO A 130 -10.21 23.25 24.24
C PRO A 130 -9.51 22.09 23.50
N CYS A 131 -9.13 21.03 24.21
CA CYS A 131 -8.54 19.81 23.65
C CYS A 131 -9.57 18.75 23.18
N ASP A 132 -10.84 18.86 23.59
CA ASP A 132 -11.94 17.98 23.16
C ASP A 132 -12.47 18.34 21.77
N TYR A 133 -12.15 19.54 21.26
CA TYR A 133 -12.29 19.90 19.85
C TYR A 133 -11.25 19.23 18.95
N CYS A 134 -10.79 18.01 19.26
CA CYS A 134 -10.15 17.20 18.24
C CYS A 134 -11.25 16.71 17.30
N PRO A 135 -11.47 17.31 16.10
CA PRO A 135 -12.32 16.66 15.12
C PRO A 135 -11.73 15.28 14.92
N GLU A 136 -12.51 14.22 15.22
CA GLU A 136 -12.12 12.85 14.91
C GLU A 136 -11.76 12.85 13.41
N TYR A 137 -10.46 12.92 13.08
CA TYR A 137 -10.02 12.96 11.69
C TYR A 137 -10.21 11.56 11.13
N LYS A 138 -11.43 11.29 10.69
CA LYS A 138 -11.80 10.06 10.01
C LYS A 138 -11.10 10.07 8.66
N LYS A 139 -9.91 9.45 8.63
CA LYS A 139 -9.15 9.22 7.38
C LYS A 139 -10.08 8.54 6.39
N ARG A 140 -10.46 9.25 5.33
CA ARG A 140 -11.21 8.68 4.21
C ARG A 140 -10.26 7.75 3.45
N GLN A 141 -10.55 6.47 3.44
CA GLN A 141 -9.73 5.46 2.77
C GLN A 141 -10.31 5.14 1.38
N MET A 142 -9.44 4.94 0.39
CA MET A 142 -9.83 4.46 -0.93
C MET A 142 -10.53 3.10 -0.81
N LYS A 143 -11.61 2.93 -1.58
CA LYS A 143 -12.40 1.70 -1.59
C LYS A 143 -11.76 0.67 -2.52
N PHE A 144 -11.59 -0.54 -2.04
CA PHE A 144 -11.07 -1.67 -2.82
C PHE A 144 -12.06 -2.83 -2.81
N ALA A 145 -12.15 -3.54 -3.93
CA ALA A 145 -12.80 -4.82 -4.04
C ALA A 145 -11.78 -5.92 -3.76
N TYR A 146 -12.13 -6.80 -2.84
CA TYR A 146 -11.34 -7.95 -2.45
C TYR A 146 -12.01 -9.21 -2.99
N SER A 147 -11.20 -10.13 -3.49
CA SER A 147 -11.63 -11.48 -3.89
C SER A 147 -10.85 -12.47 -3.04
N PHE A 148 -11.48 -13.59 -2.68
CA PHE A 148 -10.95 -14.54 -1.67
C PHE A 148 -9.52 -15.06 -1.99
N SER A 149 -9.17 -15.14 -3.27
CA SER A 149 -7.85 -15.58 -3.77
C SER A 149 -7.26 -14.64 -4.83
N GLY A 150 -7.93 -13.54 -5.16
CA GLY A 150 -7.56 -12.70 -6.28
C GLY A 150 -6.85 -11.40 -5.87
N LYS A 151 -6.41 -10.66 -6.89
CA LYS A 151 -5.74 -9.37 -6.69
C LYS A 151 -6.73 -8.37 -6.09
N LYS A 152 -6.22 -7.50 -5.22
CA LYS A 152 -6.93 -6.32 -4.73
C LYS A 152 -7.18 -5.36 -5.90
N VAL A 153 -8.45 -5.09 -6.20
CA VAL A 153 -8.84 -4.19 -7.30
C VAL A 153 -9.39 -2.89 -6.71
N LEU A 154 -8.93 -1.76 -7.23
CA LEU A 154 -9.46 -0.45 -6.85
C LEU A 154 -10.91 -0.32 -7.34
N ARG A 155 -11.85 0.06 -6.46
CA ARG A 155 -13.20 0.42 -6.91
C ARG A 155 -13.12 1.78 -7.58
N CYS A 156 -13.28 1.79 -8.90
CA CYS A 156 -13.34 3.01 -9.68
C CYS A 156 -14.64 3.77 -9.38
N ALA A 157 -14.56 5.10 -9.37
CA ALA A 157 -15.74 5.96 -9.17
C ALA A 157 -16.73 5.85 -10.33
N VAL A 158 -16.19 5.69 -11.54
CA VAL A 158 -16.91 5.58 -12.82
C VAL A 158 -16.68 4.17 -13.39
N GLU A 159 -17.72 3.55 -13.93
CA GLU A 159 -17.60 2.29 -14.69
C GLU A 159 -17.16 2.60 -16.12
N ILE A 160 -16.13 1.89 -16.62
CA ILE A 160 -15.62 2.10 -17.98
C ILE A 160 -16.26 1.09 -18.91
N LYS A 161 -17.04 1.58 -19.88
CA LYS A 161 -17.64 0.78 -20.95
C LYS A 161 -16.73 0.78 -22.18
N CYS A 162 -16.37 -0.41 -22.63
CA CYS A 162 -15.49 -0.64 -23.77
C CYS A 162 -16.28 -1.23 -24.94
N VAL A 163 -16.71 -0.37 -25.85
CA VAL A 163 -17.50 -0.75 -27.03
C VAL A 163 -17.04 0.11 -28.23
N PRO A 164 -16.95 -0.46 -29.45
CA PRO A 164 -16.56 0.30 -30.65
C PRO A 164 -17.49 1.47 -30.98
N TYR A 165 -18.79 1.28 -30.77
CA TYR A 165 -19.82 2.30 -30.96
C TYR A 165 -20.75 2.34 -29.75
N ASN A 166 -20.76 3.46 -29.04
CA ASN A 166 -21.69 3.67 -27.94
C ASN A 166 -22.99 4.26 -28.48
N LEU A 167 -24.05 3.46 -28.43
CA LEU A 167 -25.41 3.82 -28.87
C LEU A 167 -26.29 4.29 -27.69
N ASP A 168 -25.68 4.62 -26.56
CA ASP A 168 -26.37 4.96 -25.33
C ASP A 168 -27.01 6.37 -25.48
N ALA A 169 -28.34 6.37 -25.64
CA ALA A 169 -29.14 7.57 -25.75
C ALA A 169 -29.83 7.90 -24.43
N CYS A 170 -29.81 9.18 -24.05
CA CYS A 170 -30.47 9.65 -22.84
C CYS A 170 -31.99 9.48 -22.93
N GLY A 171 -32.61 8.82 -21.94
CA GLY A 171 -34.06 8.62 -21.88
C GLY A 171 -34.88 9.90 -21.71
N PHE A 172 -34.25 11.06 -21.49
CA PHE A 172 -34.94 12.35 -21.37
C PHE A 172 -34.86 13.23 -22.63
N CYS A 173 -33.67 13.38 -23.23
CA CYS A 173 -33.45 14.22 -24.42
C CYS A 173 -33.33 13.44 -25.72
N GLY A 174 -33.15 12.11 -25.68
CA GLY A 174 -32.75 11.31 -26.85
C GLY A 174 -31.32 11.61 -27.34
N CYS A 175 -30.58 12.49 -26.66
CA CYS A 175 -29.24 12.87 -27.06
C CYS A 175 -28.21 11.76 -26.75
N SER A 176 -27.20 11.60 -27.62
CA SER A 176 -26.06 10.70 -27.39
C SER A 176 -25.34 11.11 -26.09
N CYS A 177 -25.40 10.24 -25.08
CA CYS A 177 -24.78 10.52 -23.78
C CYS A 177 -23.24 10.54 -23.88
N SER A 178 -22.69 9.66 -24.72
CA SER A 178 -21.25 9.49 -24.97
C SER A 178 -20.55 10.81 -25.36
N ALA A 179 -21.19 11.62 -26.21
CA ALA A 179 -20.60 12.87 -26.71
C ALA A 179 -20.43 13.96 -25.63
N GLN A 180 -21.16 13.86 -24.51
CA GLN A 180 -21.15 14.87 -23.44
C GLN A 180 -20.17 14.53 -22.30
N GLY A 181 -19.44 13.42 -22.40
CA GLY A 181 -18.56 12.90 -21.35
C GLY A 181 -19.28 11.90 -20.43
N ASP A 182 -19.01 11.96 -19.12
CA ASP A 182 -19.58 11.03 -18.15
C ASP A 182 -21.12 11.13 -18.10
N TYR A 183 -21.77 9.97 -18.16
CA TYR A 183 -23.22 9.82 -18.08
C TYR A 183 -23.61 8.79 -17.01
N TRP A 184 -24.90 8.59 -16.79
CA TRP A 184 -25.42 7.68 -15.78
C TRP A 184 -26.26 6.60 -16.43
N HIS A 185 -26.15 5.37 -15.94
CA HIS A 185 -27.09 4.31 -16.29
C HIS A 185 -27.75 3.70 -15.06
N TYR A 186 -28.94 3.15 -15.28
CA TYR A 186 -29.59 2.21 -14.39
C TYR A 186 -29.67 0.84 -15.06
N GLU A 187 -28.97 -0.15 -14.50
CA GLU A 187 -28.95 -1.54 -14.98
C GLU A 187 -28.72 -1.71 -16.50
N ASN A 188 -27.95 -0.81 -17.14
CA ASN A 188 -27.78 -0.76 -18.60
C ASN A 188 -29.08 -0.63 -19.41
N ARG A 189 -30.20 -0.22 -18.81
CA ARG A 189 -31.51 -0.03 -19.45
C ARG A 189 -31.83 1.43 -19.72
N ILE A 190 -31.65 2.26 -18.69
CA ILE A 190 -32.01 3.68 -18.74
C ILE A 190 -30.72 4.49 -18.65
N PHE A 191 -30.49 5.37 -19.62
CA PHE A 191 -29.34 6.27 -19.63
C PHE A 191 -29.76 7.72 -19.40
N LEU A 192 -28.95 8.48 -18.69
CA LEU A 192 -29.16 9.89 -18.41
C LEU A 192 -27.87 10.68 -18.63
N CYS A 193 -27.96 11.77 -19.38
CA CYS A 193 -26.82 12.68 -19.51
C CYS A 193 -26.65 13.52 -18.24
N ARG A 194 -25.45 14.10 -18.06
CA ARG A 194 -25.08 14.86 -16.87
C ARG A 194 -26.04 15.99 -16.51
N LYS A 195 -26.52 16.73 -17.51
CA LYS A 195 -27.46 17.85 -17.33
C LYS A 195 -28.79 17.37 -16.76
N HIS A 196 -29.36 16.31 -17.37
CA HIS A 196 -30.65 15.76 -16.94
C HIS A 196 -30.55 15.04 -15.60
N TYR A 197 -29.50 14.25 -15.36
CA TYR A 197 -29.26 13.64 -14.06
C TYR A 197 -29.19 14.70 -12.95
N SER A 198 -28.41 15.77 -13.16
CA SER A 198 -28.29 16.86 -12.18
C SER A 198 -29.62 17.59 -11.94
N ARG A 199 -30.42 17.83 -12.99
CA ARG A 199 -31.73 18.47 -12.89
C ARG A 199 -32.75 17.61 -12.15
N LEU A 200 -32.82 16.33 -12.49
CA LEU A 200 -33.72 15.37 -11.86
C LEU A 200 -33.36 15.16 -10.38
N PHE A 201 -32.06 15.10 -10.07
CA PHE A 201 -31.57 14.95 -8.71
C PHE A 201 -31.85 16.18 -7.85
N LYS A 202 -31.63 17.40 -8.37
CA LYS A 202 -31.92 18.64 -7.64
C LYS A 202 -33.40 18.79 -7.30
N ASN A 203 -34.28 18.38 -8.20
CA ASN A 203 -35.71 18.59 -8.07
C ASN A 203 -36.43 17.37 -7.45
N CYS A 204 -35.70 16.35 -7.00
CA CYS A 204 -36.24 15.07 -6.49
C CYS A 204 -37.35 14.47 -7.38
N LEU A 205 -37.20 14.61 -8.71
CA LEU A 205 -38.25 14.21 -9.65
C LEU A 205 -38.17 12.70 -9.90
N ALA A 206 -39.06 11.95 -9.27
CA ALA A 206 -39.28 10.53 -9.52
C ALA A 206 -40.04 10.31 -10.85
N LYS A 207 -39.42 10.66 -11.98
CA LYS A 207 -40.01 10.34 -13.30
C LYS A 207 -39.88 8.87 -13.67
N PHE A 208 -38.87 8.19 -13.15
CA PHE A 208 -38.65 6.77 -13.43
C PHE A 208 -39.31 5.94 -12.32
N GLN A 209 -40.45 5.33 -12.64
CA GLN A 209 -41.10 4.38 -11.73
C GLN A 209 -40.14 3.23 -11.42
N GLY A 210 -39.85 3.01 -10.14
CA GLY A 210 -39.01 1.90 -9.66
C GLY A 210 -37.50 2.14 -9.65
N ALA A 211 -36.96 3.14 -10.38
CA ALA A 211 -35.53 3.41 -10.41
C ALA A 211 -35.17 4.63 -9.53
N LYS A 212 -34.54 4.40 -8.38
CA LYS A 212 -34.04 5.49 -7.54
C LYS A 212 -32.84 6.13 -8.22
N LEU A 213 -32.83 7.46 -8.36
CA LEU A 213 -31.69 8.19 -8.94
C LEU A 213 -30.36 7.90 -8.22
N ALA A 214 -30.41 7.57 -6.93
CA ALA A 214 -29.24 7.16 -6.15
C ALA A 214 -28.61 5.82 -6.58
N GLU A 215 -29.37 4.95 -7.24
CA GLU A 215 -28.91 3.64 -7.73
C GLU A 215 -28.22 3.74 -9.09
N PHE A 216 -28.35 4.88 -9.78
CA PHE A 216 -27.68 5.10 -11.05
C PHE A 216 -26.16 5.10 -10.87
N LYS A 217 -25.48 4.44 -11.79
CA LYS A 217 -24.02 4.36 -11.81
C LYS A 217 -23.48 5.28 -12.89
N SER A 218 -22.40 6.00 -12.57
CA SER A 218 -21.69 6.81 -13.56
C SER A 218 -20.89 5.91 -14.48
N VAL A 219 -20.96 6.19 -15.78
CA VAL A 219 -20.28 5.46 -16.85
C VAL A 219 -19.54 6.41 -17.76
N ARG A 220 -18.40 5.93 -18.24
CA ARG A 220 -17.56 6.59 -19.23
C ARG A 220 -17.11 5.59 -20.28
N ASP A 221 -16.90 6.09 -21.48
CA ASP A 221 -16.40 5.30 -22.58
C ASP A 221 -14.89 5.12 -22.51
N CYS A 222 -14.39 4.05 -23.14
CA CYS A 222 -12.98 3.72 -23.20
C CYS A 222 -12.12 4.64 -24.10
N PHE A 223 -12.72 5.62 -24.79
CA PHE A 223 -12.05 6.51 -25.75
C PHE A 223 -10.79 7.20 -25.21
N PHE A 224 -10.73 7.50 -23.90
CA PHE A 224 -9.55 8.13 -23.31
C PHE A 224 -8.34 7.18 -23.21
N ALA A 225 -8.57 5.86 -23.20
CA ALA A 225 -7.55 4.84 -22.98
C ALA A 225 -7.09 4.22 -24.31
N HIS A 226 -8.03 3.99 -25.24
CA HIS A 226 -7.76 3.38 -26.53
C HIS A 226 -8.78 3.78 -27.59
N ALA A 227 -8.36 3.71 -28.85
CA ALA A 227 -9.22 3.91 -30.01
C ALA A 227 -9.65 2.56 -30.59
N HIS A 228 -10.94 2.44 -30.93
CA HIS A 228 -11.47 1.27 -31.62
C HIS A 228 -11.39 1.36 -33.14
N ASN A 229 -11.27 2.57 -33.73
CA ASN A 229 -11.26 2.79 -35.18
C ASN A 229 -12.30 1.94 -35.93
N SER A 230 -13.56 1.95 -35.45
CA SER A 230 -14.65 1.16 -36.04
C SER A 230 -14.49 -0.37 -35.99
N CYS A 231 -13.49 -0.88 -35.25
CA CYS A 231 -13.14 -2.29 -35.15
C CYS A 231 -13.23 -2.80 -33.71
N LYS A 232 -13.30 -4.12 -33.57
CA LYS A 232 -13.24 -4.79 -32.25
C LYS A 232 -11.86 -4.70 -31.60
N ALA A 233 -10.81 -4.53 -32.40
CA ALA A 233 -9.45 -4.33 -31.92
C ALA A 233 -9.27 -2.91 -31.38
N ALA A 234 -8.52 -2.79 -30.28
CA ALA A 234 -8.28 -1.53 -29.57
C ALA A 234 -6.81 -1.11 -29.66
N LEU A 235 -6.54 0.04 -30.27
CA LEU A 235 -5.22 0.66 -30.26
C LEU A 235 -5.06 1.49 -28.99
N LYS A 236 -4.12 1.10 -28.13
CA LYS A 236 -3.84 1.82 -26.87
C LYS A 236 -3.25 3.19 -27.18
N ILE A 237 -3.99 4.25 -26.82
CA ILE A 237 -3.53 5.64 -26.95
C ILE A 237 -2.64 5.97 -25.74
N MET A 238 -3.03 5.49 -24.56
CA MET A 238 -2.34 5.75 -23.30
C MET A 238 -1.57 4.53 -22.78
N LYS A 239 -0.48 4.79 -22.06
CA LYS A 239 0.26 3.75 -21.33
C LYS A 239 -0.57 3.24 -20.14
N VAL A 240 -0.42 1.96 -19.81
CA VAL A 240 -1.16 1.32 -18.72
C VAL A 240 -0.93 2.03 -17.37
N GLU A 241 0.30 2.43 -17.09
CA GLU A 241 0.64 3.16 -15.86
C GLU A 241 -0.08 4.51 -15.73
N GLU A 242 -0.29 5.21 -16.85
CA GLU A 242 -0.97 6.49 -16.86
C GLU A 242 -2.48 6.32 -16.65
N ILE A 243 -3.05 5.25 -17.21
CA ILE A 243 -4.45 4.85 -16.96
C ILE A 243 -4.63 4.54 -15.47
N GLU A 244 -3.76 3.71 -14.87
CA GLU A 244 -3.84 3.39 -13.45
C GLU A 244 -3.70 4.64 -12.56
N LYS A 245 -2.77 5.55 -12.89
CA LYS A 245 -2.60 6.82 -12.19
C LYS A 245 -3.86 7.68 -12.28
N LYS A 246 -4.51 7.76 -13.45
CA LYS A 246 -5.78 8.47 -13.62
C LYS A 246 -6.89 7.86 -12.76
N LEU A 247 -7.07 6.54 -12.82
CA LEU A 247 -8.08 5.83 -12.03
C LEU A 247 -7.87 6.00 -10.52
N ARG A 248 -6.63 5.97 -10.04
CA ARG A 248 -6.30 6.23 -8.63
C ARG A 248 -6.63 7.65 -8.21
N LYS A 249 -6.32 8.64 -9.04
CA LYS A 249 -6.66 10.05 -8.78
C LYS A 249 -8.18 10.25 -8.71
N GLU A 250 -8.92 9.65 -9.63
CA GLU A 250 -10.39 9.73 -9.64
C GLU A 250 -11.01 9.06 -8.42
N ALA A 251 -10.54 7.86 -8.05
CA ALA A 251 -11.01 7.16 -6.85
C ALA A 251 -10.70 7.93 -5.56
N TYR A 252 -9.57 8.64 -5.52
CA TYR A 252 -9.24 9.52 -4.41
C TYR A 252 -10.16 10.74 -4.35
N LEU A 253 -10.42 11.38 -5.49
CA LEU A 253 -11.30 12.55 -5.55
C LEU A 253 -12.75 12.20 -5.20
N ASP A 254 -13.23 11.01 -5.56
CA ASP A 254 -14.57 10.52 -5.19
C ASP A 254 -14.78 10.41 -3.67
N LEU A 255 -13.70 10.28 -2.89
CA LEU A 255 -13.78 10.32 -1.43
C LEU A 255 -14.26 11.68 -0.92
N TYR A 256 -13.92 12.77 -1.60
CA TYR A 256 -14.24 14.14 -1.20
C TYR A 256 -15.43 14.70 -1.96
N PHE A 257 -15.51 14.38 -3.25
CA PHE A 257 -16.51 14.84 -4.20
C PHE A 257 -17.22 13.62 -4.80
N PRO A 258 -18.10 12.95 -4.05
CA PRO A 258 -18.71 11.72 -4.50
C PRO A 258 -19.58 12.00 -5.74
N GLN A 259 -19.33 11.23 -6.81
CA GLN A 259 -20.13 11.35 -8.02
C GLN A 259 -21.56 10.85 -7.81
N ARG A 260 -21.72 9.85 -6.94
CA ARG A 260 -23.03 9.39 -6.47
C ARG A 260 -23.50 10.28 -5.35
N ARG A 261 -24.64 10.94 -5.57
CA ARG A 261 -25.30 11.74 -4.56
C ARG A 261 -26.32 10.86 -3.87
N PHE A 262 -26.28 10.82 -2.55
CA PHE A 262 -27.32 10.21 -1.74
C PHE A 262 -28.33 11.31 -1.40
N CYS A 263 -29.61 11.07 -1.66
CA CYS A 263 -30.66 11.88 -1.06
C CYS A 263 -30.68 11.50 0.41
N ASN A 264 -30.21 12.39 1.29
CA ASN A 264 -30.51 12.30 2.69
C ASN A 264 -31.98 12.74 2.81
N ASN A 265 -32.88 11.78 3.00
CA ASN A 265 -34.22 12.08 3.49
C ASN A 265 -34.12 12.63 4.91
#